data_AF-A0A4Y2AZG1-F1
#
_entry.id   AF-A0A4Y2AZG1-F1
#
_cell.length_a   1.000
_cell.length_b   1.000
_cell.length_c   1.000
_cell.angle_alpha   90.00
_cell.angle_beta   90.00
_cell.angle_gamma   90.00
#
_symmetry.space_group_name_H-M   'P 1'
#
loop_
_entity.id
_entity.type
_entity.pdbx_description
1 polymer ?
#
loop_
_entity_poly.entity_id
_entity_poly.type
_entity_poly.pdbx_seq_one_letter_code
_entity_poly.pdbx_strand_id
1 'polypeptide(L)'
;MSLHIQENTNNKVDNQDGIVNTSEEIFPPLIVKQLSPPIISLMSEYSHVFSKNKYDVGKIRIEPTRINLTLDLTVSQRAYRTSATEEVEINKQITNLLAADDTLKELILILEKDNEDRTKEAKQKVQNYVLKGYRLFRVITDGARERLLLFVIPKSKRKSIVVKFHDLMGHFAVDKTVSKIKELYWFPYMKRYVCRHMSIRFECLVNKIPSGKRQGFLHSIPTGRRPFAIVHLDHLGPFVTSSKRNKELLLITDNMTRFVLSIL
;
A
#
# COMPACT_ATOMS: atom_id res chain seq x y z
N MET A 1 13.98 -4.85 -42.04
CA MET A 1 13.97 -6.20 -41.42
C MET A 1 12.65 -6.34 -40.71
N SER A 2 11.71 -7.04 -41.36
CA SER A 2 10.36 -7.30 -40.85
C SER A 2 10.40 -8.63 -40.09
N LEU A 3 9.92 -8.67 -38.86
CA LEU A 3 9.75 -9.92 -38.11
C LEU A 3 8.28 -10.26 -38.05
N HIS A 4 7.95 -11.28 -38.84
CA HIS A 4 6.71 -12.03 -38.91
C HIS A 4 6.67 -12.99 -37.69
N ILE A 5 5.60 -12.97 -36.90
CA ILE A 5 5.33 -14.03 -35.92
C ILE A 5 3.94 -14.59 -36.25
N GLN A 6 3.93 -15.89 -36.53
CA GLN A 6 2.79 -16.67 -37.01
C GLN A 6 1.64 -16.72 -36.00
N GLU A 7 0.42 -16.51 -36.49
CA GLU A 7 -0.81 -16.90 -35.82
C GLU A 7 -0.91 -18.44 -35.82
N ASN A 8 -1.11 -19.02 -34.64
CA ASN A 8 -1.43 -20.43 -34.50
C ASN A 8 -2.89 -20.54 -34.04
N THR A 9 -3.77 -20.80 -35.01
CA THR A 9 -5.16 -21.16 -34.79
C THR A 9 -5.23 -22.64 -34.43
N ASN A 10 -5.74 -22.95 -33.25
CA ASN A 10 -6.26 -24.28 -32.98
C ASN A 10 -7.54 -24.17 -32.15
N ASN A 11 -8.65 -24.15 -32.88
CA ASN A 11 -9.97 -24.51 -32.40
C ASN A 11 -9.94 -25.98 -31.98
N LYS A 12 -10.15 -26.25 -30.69
CA LYS A 12 -10.80 -27.48 -30.26
C LYS A 12 -12.11 -27.14 -29.60
N VAL A 13 -13.16 -27.50 -30.31
CA VAL A 13 -14.55 -27.57 -29.87
C VAL A 13 -14.65 -28.77 -28.94
N ASP A 14 -14.87 -28.53 -27.65
CA ASP A 14 -15.43 -29.54 -26.75
C ASP A 14 -16.88 -29.15 -26.49
N ASN A 15 -17.78 -29.81 -27.21
CA ASN A 15 -19.18 -29.94 -26.84
C ASN A 15 -19.27 -30.95 -25.70
N GLN A 16 -19.60 -30.48 -24.50
CA GLN A 16 -20.37 -31.27 -23.55
C GLN A 16 -21.51 -30.41 -23.01
N ASP A 17 -22.72 -30.84 -23.36
CA ASP A 17 -23.98 -30.38 -22.81
C ASP A 17 -24.06 -30.60 -21.29
N GLY A 18 -24.72 -29.67 -20.62
CA GLY A 18 -25.61 -29.98 -19.50
C GLY A 18 -24.98 -30.33 -18.16
N ILE A 19 -24.55 -29.32 -17.40
CA ILE A 19 -24.83 -29.27 -15.96
C ILE A 19 -25.32 -27.85 -15.64
N VAL A 20 -26.64 -27.71 -15.50
CA VAL A 20 -27.26 -26.54 -14.87
C VAL A 20 -27.02 -26.70 -13.37
N ASN A 21 -25.92 -26.17 -12.85
CA ASN A 21 -25.79 -25.97 -11.41
C ASN A 21 -26.69 -24.79 -11.05
N THR A 22 -27.81 -25.12 -10.42
CA THR A 22 -28.72 -24.19 -9.76
C THR A 22 -27.95 -23.31 -8.77
N SER A 23 -28.49 -22.12 -8.55
CA SER A 23 -27.98 -20.93 -7.84
C SER A 23 -27.46 -21.10 -6.39
N GLU A 24 -27.17 -22.32 -5.92
CA GLU A 24 -26.80 -22.62 -4.53
C GLU A 24 -25.28 -22.58 -4.24
N GLU A 25 -24.40 -22.60 -5.25
CA GLU A 25 -22.94 -22.63 -5.01
C GLU A 25 -22.27 -21.24 -4.94
N ILE A 26 -22.94 -20.18 -5.43
CA ILE A 26 -22.35 -18.83 -5.50
C ILE A 26 -22.74 -17.98 -4.27
N PHE A 27 -23.87 -18.29 -3.64
CA PHE A 27 -24.37 -17.59 -2.45
C PHE A 27 -24.78 -18.62 -1.39
N PRO A 28 -24.50 -18.38 -0.08
CA PRO A 28 -25.00 -19.23 0.98
C PRO A 28 -26.50 -19.47 0.81
N PRO A 29 -27.03 -20.70 1.02
CA PRO A 29 -28.42 -21.05 0.75
C PRO A 29 -29.46 -20.19 1.50
N LEU A 30 -29.04 -19.44 2.54
CA LEU A 30 -29.86 -18.42 3.21
C LEU A 30 -30.17 -17.20 2.33
N ILE A 31 -29.25 -16.76 1.47
CA ILE A 31 -29.39 -15.55 0.66
C ILE A 31 -30.36 -15.80 -0.49
N VAL A 32 -30.28 -16.97 -1.14
CA VAL A 32 -31.13 -17.33 -2.28
C VAL A 32 -32.62 -17.37 -1.88
N LYS A 33 -32.94 -17.80 -0.65
CA LYS A 33 -34.33 -17.80 -0.12
C LYS A 33 -34.90 -16.40 0.15
N GLN A 34 -34.07 -15.36 0.19
CA GLN A 34 -34.50 -13.98 0.42
C GLN A 34 -34.57 -13.15 -0.87
N LEU A 35 -34.18 -13.70 -2.01
CA LEU A 35 -34.22 -12.99 -3.29
C LEU A 35 -35.64 -13.00 -3.85
N SER A 36 -36.11 -11.84 -4.31
CA SER A 36 -37.42 -11.71 -4.93
C SER A 36 -37.46 -12.40 -6.30
N PRO A 37 -38.62 -12.93 -6.74
CA PRO A 37 -38.74 -13.63 -8.03
C PRO A 37 -38.19 -12.87 -9.26
N PRO A 38 -38.32 -11.53 -9.37
CA PRO A 38 -37.74 -10.77 -10.48
C PRO A 38 -36.21 -10.82 -10.51
N ILE A 39 -35.58 -10.83 -9.34
CA ILE A 39 -34.11 -10.87 -9.23
C ILE A 39 -33.60 -12.26 -9.63
N ILE A 40 -34.29 -13.32 -9.23
CA ILE A 40 -33.94 -14.69 -9.63
C ILE A 40 -34.06 -14.86 -11.14
N SER A 41 -35.12 -14.31 -11.75
CA SER A 41 -35.29 -14.31 -13.21
C SER A 41 -34.13 -13.57 -13.91
N LEU A 42 -33.77 -12.39 -13.41
CA LEU A 42 -32.68 -11.59 -13.96
C LEU A 42 -31.32 -12.29 -13.82
N MET A 43 -31.05 -12.91 -12.67
CA MET A 43 -29.81 -13.67 -12.45
C MET A 43 -29.71 -14.90 -13.35
N SER A 44 -30.83 -15.57 -13.61
CA SER A 44 -30.88 -16.69 -14.56
C SER A 44 -30.61 -16.23 -16.00
N GLU A 45 -31.25 -15.13 -16.41
CA GLU A 45 -31.09 -14.52 -17.75
C GLU A 45 -29.64 -14.08 -18.01
N TYR A 46 -28.99 -13.46 -17.02
CA TYR A 46 -27.61 -12.98 -17.12
C TYR A 46 -26.59 -13.90 -16.41
N SER A 47 -26.90 -15.19 -16.27
CA SER A 47 -26.05 -16.17 -15.56
C SER A 47 -24.62 -16.30 -16.11
N HIS A 48 -24.41 -15.89 -17.36
CA HIS A 48 -23.11 -15.86 -18.03
C HIS A 48 -22.20 -14.70 -17.61
N VAL A 49 -22.75 -13.67 -16.96
CA VAL A 49 -22.02 -12.50 -16.42
C VAL A 49 -21.45 -12.81 -15.03
N PHE A 50 -22.11 -13.69 -14.29
CA PHE A 50 -21.73 -14.03 -12.92
C PHE A 50 -20.77 -15.21 -12.90
N SER A 51 -19.74 -15.10 -12.05
CA SER A 51 -18.79 -16.18 -11.79
C SER A 51 -19.49 -17.40 -11.23
N LYS A 52 -19.43 -18.54 -11.93
CA LYS A 52 -20.06 -19.80 -11.51
C LYS A 52 -19.34 -20.47 -10.34
N ASN A 53 -18.06 -20.17 -10.13
CA ASN A 53 -17.28 -20.61 -8.99
C ASN A 53 -16.12 -19.63 -8.72
N LYS A 54 -15.37 -19.85 -7.63
CA LYS A 54 -14.25 -18.99 -7.19
C LYS A 54 -13.16 -18.79 -8.25
N TYR A 55 -13.05 -19.71 -9.21
CA TYR A 55 -12.04 -19.68 -10.27
C TYR A 55 -12.62 -19.25 -11.63
N ASP A 56 -13.93 -19.01 -11.70
CA ASP A 56 -14.60 -18.54 -12.90
C ASP A 56 -14.50 -17.01 -13.00
N VAL A 57 -13.53 -16.54 -13.77
CA VAL A 57 -13.34 -15.13 -14.08
C VAL A 57 -14.31 -14.60 -15.15
N GLY A 58 -15.26 -15.45 -15.59
CA GLY A 58 -16.21 -15.15 -16.66
C GLY A 58 -15.58 -15.17 -18.06
N LYS A 59 -16.42 -15.16 -19.09
CA LYS A 59 -15.96 -14.89 -20.47
C LYS A 59 -15.84 -13.38 -20.64
N ILE A 60 -14.68 -12.83 -20.30
CA ILE A 60 -14.35 -11.45 -20.66
C ILE A 60 -14.24 -11.43 -22.19
N ARG A 61 -15.24 -10.85 -22.87
CA ARG A 61 -15.00 -10.36 -24.24
C ARG A 61 -13.91 -9.31 -24.10
N ILE A 62 -12.67 -9.69 -24.41
CA ILE A 62 -11.56 -8.75 -24.61
C ILE A 62 -11.84 -8.08 -25.96
N GLU A 63 -12.95 -7.37 -26.06
CA GLU A 63 -13.08 -6.30 -27.03
C GLU A 63 -12.12 -5.22 -26.53
N PRO A 64 -11.04 -4.92 -27.28
CA PRO A 64 -10.12 -3.87 -26.87
C PRO A 64 -10.94 -2.59 -26.71
N THR A 65 -11.15 -2.17 -25.47
CA THR A 65 -11.87 -0.93 -25.19
C THR A 65 -10.99 0.20 -25.68
N ARG A 66 -11.26 0.69 -26.89
CA ARG A 66 -10.55 1.82 -27.46
C ARG A 66 -10.99 3.06 -26.68
N ILE A 67 -10.10 3.61 -25.87
CA ILE A 67 -10.29 4.94 -25.31
C ILE A 67 -10.21 5.90 -26.48
N ASN A 68 -11.35 6.39 -26.95
CA ASN A 68 -11.42 7.43 -27.96
C ASN A 68 -10.94 8.72 -27.33
N LEU A 69 -9.66 9.05 -27.54
CA LEU A 69 -9.12 10.34 -27.16
C LEU A 69 -9.75 11.40 -28.07
N THR A 70 -10.04 12.57 -27.53
CA THR A 70 -10.47 13.72 -28.35
C THR A 70 -9.36 14.21 -29.29
N LEU A 71 -8.10 13.82 -29.04
CA LEU A 71 -6.91 14.14 -29.82
C LEU A 71 -5.90 12.98 -29.74
N ASP A 72 -5.37 12.53 -30.89
CA ASP A 72 -4.29 11.53 -30.99
C ASP A 72 -2.89 12.11 -30.65
N LEU A 73 -2.84 13.08 -29.74
CA LEU A 73 -1.58 13.61 -29.23
C LEU A 73 -1.08 12.68 -28.12
N THR A 74 0.01 11.97 -28.38
CA THR A 74 0.72 11.21 -27.34
C THR A 74 1.04 12.13 -26.15
N VAL A 75 0.67 11.76 -24.93
CA VAL A 75 1.01 12.49 -23.69
C VAL A 75 2.50 12.33 -23.31
N SER A 76 3.34 11.96 -24.26
CA SER A 76 4.76 12.20 -24.18
C SER A 76 4.99 13.68 -24.44
N GLN A 77 4.83 14.50 -23.40
CA GLN A 77 5.40 15.83 -23.43
C GLN A 77 6.90 15.69 -23.67
N ARG A 78 7.47 16.48 -24.59
CA ARG A 78 8.94 16.60 -24.68
C ARG A 78 9.44 16.92 -23.27
N ALA A 79 10.57 16.31 -22.88
CA ALA A 79 11.28 16.72 -21.69
C ALA A 79 11.36 18.26 -21.70
N TYR A 80 10.87 18.89 -20.63
CA TYR A 80 10.80 20.34 -20.53
C TYR A 80 12.18 20.91 -20.87
N ARG A 81 12.27 21.62 -22.01
CA ARG A 81 13.51 22.28 -22.41
C ARG A 81 13.61 23.54 -21.59
N THR A 82 14.34 23.46 -20.49
CA THR A 82 14.75 24.65 -19.75
C THR A 82 15.63 25.48 -20.68
N SER A 83 15.21 26.72 -20.93
CA SER A 83 16.03 27.69 -21.66
C SER A 83 17.29 28.03 -20.86
N ALA A 84 18.36 28.51 -21.53
CA ALA A 84 19.59 28.89 -20.84
C ALA A 84 19.36 29.96 -19.76
N THR A 85 18.41 30.88 -19.99
CA THR A 85 18.01 31.91 -19.01
C THR A 85 17.31 31.30 -17.79
N GLU A 86 16.37 30.37 -17.99
CA GLU A 86 15.72 29.64 -16.90
C GLU A 86 16.71 28.78 -16.12
N GLU A 87 17.68 28.15 -16.79
CA GLU A 87 18.70 27.34 -16.14
C GLU A 87 19.58 28.16 -15.19
N VAL A 88 19.99 29.36 -15.63
CA VAL A 88 20.73 30.32 -14.78
C VAL A 88 19.91 30.71 -13.56
N GLU A 89 18.63 31.01 -13.74
CA GLU A 89 17.75 31.39 -12.62
C GLU A 89 17.50 30.20 -11.67
N ILE A 90 17.29 28.98 -12.18
CA ILE A 90 17.18 27.76 -11.38
C ILE A 90 18.45 27.55 -10.55
N ASN A 91 19.62 27.66 -11.18
CA ASN A 91 20.90 27.48 -10.52
C ASN A 91 21.13 28.53 -9.42
N LYS A 92 20.75 29.79 -9.68
CA LYS A 92 20.76 30.86 -8.69
C LYS A 92 19.85 30.54 -7.50
N GLN A 93 18.62 30.09 -7.75
CA GLN A 93 17.68 29.71 -6.70
C GLN A 93 18.18 28.53 -5.86
N ILE A 94 18.76 27.50 -6.50
CA ILE A 94 19.37 26.36 -5.80
C ILE A 94 20.50 26.85 -4.89
N THR A 95 21.38 27.71 -5.42
CA THR A 95 22.52 28.26 -4.66
C THR A 95 22.04 29.05 -3.44
N ASN A 96 21.04 29.91 -3.60
CA ASN A 96 20.43 30.66 -2.49
C ASN A 96 19.81 29.74 -1.43
N LEU A 97 19.12 28.67 -1.86
CA LEU A 97 18.50 27.71 -0.96
C LEU A 97 19.53 26.90 -0.15
N LEU A 98 20.65 26.50 -0.78
CA LEU A 98 21.72 25.79 -0.11
C LEU A 98 22.52 26.71 0.83
N ALA A 99 22.78 27.95 0.41
CA ALA A 99 23.48 28.95 1.22
C ALA A 99 22.71 29.39 2.47
N ALA A 100 21.37 29.29 2.46
CA ALA A 100 20.52 29.57 3.61
C ALA A 100 20.61 28.51 4.73
N ASP A 101 21.20 27.34 4.47
CA ASP A 101 21.46 26.32 5.49
C ASP A 101 22.94 26.36 5.89
N ASP A 102 23.25 26.91 7.07
CA ASP A 102 24.62 27.10 7.55
C ASP A 102 25.50 25.84 7.42
N THR A 103 24.90 24.68 7.69
CA THR A 103 25.62 23.39 7.62
C THR A 103 25.98 23.01 6.20
N LEU A 104 25.12 23.32 5.22
CA LEU A 104 25.39 23.04 3.81
C LEU A 104 26.31 24.10 3.22
N LYS A 105 26.14 25.37 3.60
CA LYS A 105 27.02 26.47 3.24
C LYS A 105 28.47 26.17 3.62
N GLU A 106 28.72 25.69 4.83
CA GLU A 106 30.05 25.30 5.28
C GLU A 106 30.66 24.18 4.43
N LEU A 107 29.87 23.15 4.09
CA LEU A 107 30.33 22.05 3.23
C LEU A 107 30.68 22.54 1.82
N ILE A 108 29.89 23.45 1.27
CA ILE A 108 30.12 24.03 -0.06
C ILE A 108 31.42 24.85 -0.05
N LEU A 109 31.61 25.72 0.94
CA LEU A 109 32.83 26.53 1.07
C LEU A 109 34.10 25.67 1.18
N ILE A 110 34.02 24.52 1.82
CA ILE A 110 35.15 23.57 1.87
C ILE A 110 35.37 22.90 0.51
N LEU A 111 34.29 22.51 -0.17
CA LEU A 111 34.34 21.83 -1.46
C LEU A 111 34.77 22.73 -2.62
N GLU A 112 34.59 24.05 -2.51
CA GLU A 112 35.06 25.04 -3.48
C GLU A 112 36.58 25.23 -3.44
N LYS A 113 37.24 24.97 -2.30
CA LYS A 113 38.71 24.98 -2.20
C LYS A 113 39.32 23.78 -2.88
N ASP A 114 40.53 23.93 -3.41
CA ASP A 114 41.29 22.81 -3.96
C ASP A 114 41.57 21.76 -2.88
N ASN A 115 41.72 20.49 -3.29
CA ASN A 115 41.90 19.39 -2.36
C ASN A 115 43.18 19.53 -1.52
N GLU A 116 44.20 20.19 -2.06
CA GLU A 116 45.48 20.42 -1.38
C GLU A 116 45.34 21.42 -0.22
N ASP A 117 44.50 22.44 -0.39
CA ASP A 117 44.28 23.52 0.59
C ASP A 117 43.39 23.12 1.79
N ARG A 118 42.80 21.93 1.75
CA ARG A 118 41.88 21.46 2.80
C ARG A 118 42.64 20.88 3.97
N THR A 119 42.33 21.35 5.19
CA THR A 119 42.80 20.72 6.42
C THR A 119 42.32 19.26 6.52
N LYS A 120 43.01 18.44 7.31
CA LYS A 120 42.65 17.03 7.51
C LYS A 120 41.21 16.86 8.01
N GLU A 121 40.77 17.75 8.91
CA GLU A 121 39.40 17.79 9.43
C GLU A 121 38.38 18.15 8.35
N ALA A 122 38.70 19.13 7.51
CA ALA A 122 37.84 19.53 6.40
C ALA A 122 37.67 18.39 5.38
N LYS A 123 38.76 17.67 5.04
CA LYS A 123 38.72 16.47 4.19
C LYS A 123 37.81 15.40 4.76
N GLN A 124 37.91 15.13 6.07
CA GLN A 124 37.06 14.16 6.76
C GLN A 124 35.58 14.55 6.72
N LYS A 125 35.28 15.85 6.87
CA LYS A 125 33.90 16.37 6.88
C LYS A 125 33.21 16.25 5.52
N VAL A 126 33.96 16.48 4.43
CA VAL A 126 33.42 16.44 3.06
C VAL A 126 33.62 15.10 2.33
N GLN A 127 34.23 14.10 2.98
CA GLN A 127 34.62 12.83 2.35
C GLN A 127 33.51 12.14 1.52
N ASN A 128 32.26 12.26 1.97
CA ASN A 128 31.08 11.62 1.36
C ASN A 128 30.23 12.62 0.55
N TYR A 129 30.77 13.78 0.23
CA TYR A 129 30.07 14.83 -0.49
C TYR A 129 30.84 15.26 -1.73
N VAL A 130 30.10 15.61 -2.78
CA VAL A 130 30.64 16.12 -4.03
C VAL A 130 29.78 17.29 -4.47
N LEU A 131 30.43 18.39 -4.83
CA LEU A 131 29.79 19.54 -5.47
C LEU A 131 29.88 19.33 -7.00
N LYS A 132 28.74 19.36 -7.69
CA LYS A 132 28.68 19.31 -9.16
C LYS A 132 27.88 20.50 -9.66
N GLY A 133 28.57 21.46 -10.30
CA GLY A 133 27.99 22.76 -10.62
C GLY A 133 27.43 23.42 -9.36
N TYR A 134 26.14 23.76 -9.39
CA TYR A 134 25.45 24.45 -8.30
C TYR A 134 24.79 23.52 -7.27
N ARG A 135 25.03 22.20 -7.37
CA ARG A 135 24.30 21.18 -6.60
C ARG A 135 25.25 20.37 -5.73
N LEU A 136 24.91 20.27 -4.44
CA LEU A 136 25.60 19.42 -3.48
C LEU A 136 24.99 18.01 -3.49
N PHE A 137 25.84 16.99 -3.64
CA PHE A 137 25.44 15.59 -3.62
C PHE A 137 26.13 14.85 -2.49
N ARG A 138 25.43 13.85 -1.92
CA ARG A 138 26.03 12.85 -1.05
C ARG A 138 26.31 11.59 -1.86
N VAL A 139 27.53 11.09 -1.75
CA VAL A 139 27.97 9.83 -2.34
C VAL A 139 27.59 8.71 -1.39
N ILE A 140 26.82 7.74 -1.89
CA ILE A 140 26.50 6.51 -1.19
C ILE A 140 26.97 5.33 -2.03
N THR A 141 27.68 4.40 -1.42
CA THR A 141 28.05 3.14 -2.03
C THR A 141 26.96 2.13 -1.69
N ASP A 142 26.13 1.78 -2.66
CA ASP A 142 25.26 0.62 -2.49
C ASP A 142 26.11 -0.64 -2.74
N GLY A 143 25.90 -1.71 -1.98
CA GLY A 143 26.77 -2.90 -1.96
C GLY A 143 27.01 -3.55 -3.34
N ALA A 144 26.21 -3.16 -4.34
CA ALA A 144 26.29 -3.57 -5.74
C ALA A 144 27.32 -2.81 -6.61
N ARG A 145 28.28 -2.07 -6.03
CA ARG A 145 29.34 -1.27 -6.71
C ARG A 145 28.87 0.01 -7.40
N GLU A 146 27.58 0.30 -7.44
CA GLU A 146 27.09 1.58 -7.98
C GLU A 146 27.25 2.71 -6.94
N ARG A 147 27.95 3.77 -7.36
CA ARG A 147 28.04 5.02 -6.61
C ARG A 147 26.80 5.85 -6.88
N LEU A 148 25.88 5.88 -5.91
CA LEU A 148 24.69 6.71 -5.97
C LEU A 148 25.02 8.14 -5.55
N LEU A 149 24.59 9.12 -6.37
CA LEU A 149 24.71 10.54 -6.07
C LEU A 149 23.34 11.09 -5.71
N LEU A 150 23.14 11.37 -4.42
CA LEU A 150 21.86 11.85 -3.91
C LEU A 150 21.92 13.34 -3.63
N PHE A 151 20.99 14.10 -4.21
CA PHE A 151 20.97 15.55 -4.03
C PHE A 151 20.65 15.90 -2.57
N VAL A 152 21.49 16.74 -1.96
CA VAL A 152 21.38 17.08 -0.54
C VAL A 152 20.30 18.16 -0.35
N ILE A 153 19.32 17.86 0.50
CA ILE A 153 18.16 18.73 0.72
C ILE A 153 18.37 19.66 1.93
N PRO A 154 18.27 20.99 1.75
CA PRO A 154 18.33 21.96 2.84
C PRO A 154 17.14 21.81 3.79
N LYS A 155 17.33 22.17 5.07
CA LYS A 155 16.31 22.03 6.13
C LYS A 155 14.93 22.56 5.71
N SER A 156 14.89 23.72 5.06
CA SER A 156 13.66 24.40 4.62
C SER A 156 12.81 23.59 3.62
N LYS A 157 13.43 22.71 2.81
CA LYS A 157 12.74 21.95 1.77
C LYS A 157 12.41 20.50 2.18
N ARG A 158 12.91 20.01 3.32
CA ARG A 158 12.67 18.63 3.79
C ARG A 158 11.18 18.29 3.92
N LYS A 159 10.36 19.22 4.43
CA LYS A 159 8.90 19.03 4.53
C LYS A 159 8.26 18.80 3.17
N SER A 160 8.60 19.62 2.18
CA SER A 160 8.06 19.52 0.82
C SER A 160 8.41 18.18 0.18
N ILE A 161 9.65 17.71 0.34
CA ILE A 161 10.07 16.39 -0.15
C ILE A 161 9.27 15.28 0.54
N VAL A 162 9.15 15.29 1.86
CA VAL A 162 8.40 14.23 2.55
C VAL A 162 6.93 14.21 2.15
N VAL A 163 6.27 15.37 2.06
CA VAL A 163 4.88 15.48 1.58
C VAL A 163 4.76 14.91 0.16
N LYS A 164 5.68 15.26 -0.74
CA LYS A 164 5.66 14.75 -2.12
C LYS A 164 5.73 13.22 -2.18
N PHE A 165 6.64 12.59 -1.45
CA PHE A 165 6.85 11.14 -1.52
C PHE A 165 5.89 10.32 -0.64
N HIS A 166 5.32 10.94 0.39
CA HIS A 166 4.38 10.27 1.27
C HIS A 166 2.93 10.55 0.86
N ASP A 167 2.51 11.82 0.84
CA ASP A 167 1.10 12.18 0.61
C ASP A 167 0.71 11.94 -0.86
N LEU A 168 1.54 12.40 -1.81
CA LEU A 168 1.17 12.37 -3.24
C LEU A 168 1.44 11.03 -3.94
N MET A 169 2.22 10.13 -3.33
CA MET A 169 2.57 8.84 -3.94
C MET A 169 1.88 7.63 -3.30
N GLY A 170 1.01 7.83 -2.30
CA GLY A 170 0.14 6.77 -1.77
C GLY A 170 0.38 6.35 -0.31
N HIS A 171 0.76 7.27 0.58
CA HIS A 171 0.85 7.07 2.04
C HIS A 171 1.68 5.83 2.45
N PHE A 172 2.82 5.62 1.79
CA PHE A 172 3.69 4.48 2.09
C PHE A 172 4.16 4.46 3.55
N ALA A 173 4.43 3.26 4.07
CA ALA A 173 5.09 3.08 5.37
C ALA A 173 6.48 3.72 5.39
N VAL A 174 6.96 4.09 6.59
CA VAL A 174 8.22 4.83 6.82
C VAL A 174 9.39 4.31 5.98
N ASP A 175 9.66 3.02 6.01
CA ASP A 175 10.82 2.45 5.33
C ASP A 175 10.71 2.56 3.80
N LYS A 176 9.51 2.35 3.25
CA LYS A 176 9.25 2.49 1.82
C LYS A 176 9.32 3.95 1.38
N THR A 177 8.78 4.89 2.16
CA THR A 177 8.94 6.33 1.90
C THR A 177 10.40 6.76 1.92
N VAL A 178 11.18 6.33 2.92
CA VAL A 178 12.61 6.63 3.01
C VAL A 178 13.36 6.04 1.82
N SER A 179 13.04 4.80 1.42
CA SER A 179 13.62 4.16 0.25
C SER A 179 13.35 4.98 -1.02
N LYS A 180 12.11 5.43 -1.23
CA LYS A 180 11.75 6.27 -2.37
C LYS A 180 12.45 7.63 -2.39
N ILE A 181 12.57 8.29 -1.24
CA ILE A 181 13.32 9.55 -1.17
C ILE A 181 14.80 9.30 -1.52
N LYS A 182 15.38 8.19 -1.05
CA LYS A 182 16.78 7.81 -1.31
C LYS A 182 17.09 7.42 -2.76
N GLU A 183 16.10 7.34 -3.65
CA GLU A 183 16.35 7.18 -5.09
C GLU A 183 16.94 8.46 -5.70
N LEU A 184 16.66 9.64 -5.11
CA LEU A 184 17.04 10.94 -5.70
C LEU A 184 17.69 11.91 -4.69
N TYR A 185 17.32 11.81 -3.42
CA TYR A 185 17.57 12.85 -2.42
C TYR A 185 18.16 12.30 -1.13
N TRP A 186 18.88 13.15 -0.42
CA TRP A 186 19.42 12.83 0.89
C TRP A 186 19.34 14.01 1.86
N PHE A 187 19.13 13.72 3.15
CA PHE A 187 19.38 14.66 4.24
C PHE A 187 19.67 13.92 5.55
N PRO A 188 20.24 14.57 6.58
CA PRO A 188 20.47 13.94 7.87
C PRO A 188 19.18 13.48 8.56
N TYR A 189 19.21 12.29 9.18
CA TYR A 189 18.11 11.73 9.99
C TYR A 189 16.78 11.51 9.24
N MET A 190 16.82 11.18 7.94
CA MET A 190 15.63 10.95 7.11
C MET A 190 14.58 10.06 7.77
N LYS A 191 14.95 8.87 8.25
CA LYS A 191 14.00 7.93 8.87
C LYS A 191 13.30 8.52 10.08
N ARG A 192 14.05 9.20 10.96
CA ARG A 192 13.47 9.90 12.13
C ARG A 192 12.54 11.04 11.71
N TYR A 193 12.93 11.82 10.71
CA TYR A 193 12.14 12.94 10.20
C TYR A 193 10.83 12.47 9.54
N VAL A 194 10.90 11.44 8.68
CA VAL A 194 9.74 10.83 8.01
C VAL A 194 8.81 10.20 9.06
N CYS A 195 9.35 9.45 10.02
CA CYS A 195 8.56 8.86 11.09
C CYS A 195 7.80 9.93 11.90
N ARG A 196 8.49 11.02 12.28
CA ARG A 196 7.85 12.16 12.95
C ARG A 196 6.77 12.82 12.08
N HIS A 197 7.01 12.96 10.79
CA HIS A 197 6.02 13.53 9.88
C HIS A 197 4.76 12.64 9.87
N MET A 198 4.90 11.35 9.67
CA MET A 198 3.76 10.42 9.66
C MET A 198 3.01 10.36 10.99
N SER A 199 3.73 10.47 12.13
CA SER A 199 3.09 10.42 13.45
C SER A 199 2.23 11.64 13.77
N ILE A 200 2.35 12.74 13.04
CA ILE A 200 1.54 13.95 13.21
C ILE A 200 0.50 14.14 12.10
N ARG A 201 0.47 13.29 11.07
CA ARG A 201 -0.49 13.40 9.96
C ARG A 201 -1.80 12.71 10.33
N PHE A 202 -2.88 13.48 10.31
CA PHE A 202 -4.22 13.01 10.64
C PHE A 202 -4.66 11.85 9.75
N GLU A 203 -4.48 11.92 8.42
CA GLU A 203 -4.95 10.83 7.54
C GLU A 203 -4.25 9.50 7.85
N CYS A 204 -2.96 9.55 8.20
CA CYS A 204 -2.24 8.35 8.63
C CYS A 204 -2.70 7.86 9.99
N LEU A 205 -2.94 8.75 10.95
CA LEU A 205 -3.39 8.36 12.29
C LEU A 205 -4.79 7.70 12.24
N VAL A 206 -5.69 8.21 11.40
CA VAL A 206 -7.05 7.69 11.27
C VAL A 206 -7.10 6.38 10.50
N ASN A 207 -6.34 6.26 9.40
CA ASN A 207 -6.44 5.10 8.50
C ASN A 207 -5.48 3.97 8.86
N LYS A 208 -4.51 4.20 9.75
CA LYS A 208 -3.57 3.17 10.16
C LYS A 208 -4.27 2.16 11.04
N ILE A 209 -4.49 0.96 10.50
CA ILE A 209 -4.90 -0.20 11.27
C ILE A 209 -3.84 -0.42 12.36
N PRO A 210 -4.22 -0.36 13.65
CA PRO A 210 -3.28 -0.64 14.73
C PRO A 210 -2.69 -2.02 14.50
N SER A 211 -1.35 -2.12 14.53
CA SER A 211 -0.71 -3.43 14.66
C SER A 211 -1.30 -4.07 15.91
N GLY A 212 -1.94 -5.23 15.75
CA GLY A 212 -2.62 -5.92 16.85
C GLY A 212 -1.71 -6.05 18.06
N LYS A 213 -2.31 -6.12 19.26
CA LYS A 213 -1.57 -6.43 20.48
C LYS A 213 -0.74 -7.69 20.23
N ARG A 214 0.52 -7.71 20.70
CA ARG A 214 1.28 -8.96 20.76
C ARG A 214 0.41 -10.01 21.47
N GLN A 215 0.35 -11.23 20.96
CA GLN A 215 -0.39 -12.32 21.62
C GLN A 215 0.05 -12.37 23.09
N GLY A 216 -0.91 -12.13 23.99
CA GLY A 216 -0.71 -12.26 25.42
C GLY A 216 -1.16 -13.64 25.89
N PHE A 217 -0.79 -14.00 27.11
CA PHE A 217 -1.36 -15.19 27.75
C PHE A 217 -2.86 -14.99 27.97
N LEU A 218 -3.65 -16.02 27.66
CA LEU A 218 -5.04 -16.06 28.05
C LEU A 218 -5.09 -16.14 29.58
N HIS A 219 -5.87 -15.25 30.21
CA HIS A 219 -6.20 -15.37 31.62
C HIS A 219 -7.34 -16.39 31.75
N SER A 220 -7.02 -17.68 31.59
CA SER A 220 -8.01 -18.75 31.68
C SER A 220 -8.69 -18.73 33.05
N ILE A 221 -10.02 -18.75 33.06
CA ILE A 221 -10.80 -18.91 34.28
C ILE A 221 -10.51 -20.32 34.83
N PRO A 222 -10.00 -20.46 36.07
CA PRO A 222 -9.67 -21.76 36.62
C PRO A 222 -10.92 -22.63 36.78
N THR A 223 -10.77 -23.94 36.69
CA THR A 223 -11.87 -24.88 36.92
C THR A 223 -12.39 -24.78 38.35
N GLY A 224 -13.71 -24.75 38.53
CA GLY A 224 -14.34 -24.74 39.85
C GLY A 224 -14.07 -26.03 40.62
N ARG A 225 -14.06 -25.97 41.96
CA ARG A 225 -13.81 -27.15 42.83
C ARG A 225 -15.04 -28.02 43.12
N ARG A 226 -16.23 -27.57 42.72
CA ARG A 226 -17.51 -28.30 42.86
C ARG A 226 -18.42 -27.98 41.67
N PRO A 227 -19.35 -28.88 41.28
CA PRO A 227 -20.31 -28.61 40.23
C PRO A 227 -21.08 -27.31 40.49
N PHE A 228 -21.36 -26.55 39.43
CA PHE A 228 -22.06 -25.26 39.45
C PHE A 228 -21.36 -24.17 40.28
N ALA A 229 -20.06 -24.32 40.59
CA ALA A 229 -19.28 -23.25 41.22
C ALA A 229 -19.00 -22.09 40.27
N ILE A 230 -18.78 -22.40 38.98
CA ILE A 230 -18.55 -21.44 37.91
C ILE A 230 -19.35 -21.92 36.71
N VAL A 231 -20.23 -21.07 36.20
CA VAL A 231 -21.04 -21.36 35.00
C VAL A 231 -20.70 -20.35 33.92
N HIS A 232 -20.53 -20.82 32.69
CA HIS A 232 -20.34 -20.00 31.52
C HIS A 232 -21.69 -19.83 30.84
N LEU A 233 -22.11 -18.58 30.64
CA LEU A 233 -23.34 -18.25 29.95
C LEU A 233 -23.00 -17.67 28.59
N ASP A 234 -23.63 -18.20 27.55
CA ASP A 234 -23.52 -17.67 26.19
C ASP A 234 -24.90 -17.69 25.54
N HIS A 235 -25.11 -16.85 24.53
CA HIS A 235 -26.31 -16.88 23.71
C HIS A 235 -25.90 -17.05 22.25
N LEU A 236 -26.59 -17.93 21.54
CA LEU A 236 -26.37 -18.15 20.12
C LEU A 236 -27.61 -17.75 19.34
N GLY A 237 -27.41 -17.02 18.26
CA GLY A 237 -28.48 -16.61 17.36
C GLY A 237 -28.15 -15.40 16.50
N PRO A 238 -29.11 -14.97 15.67
CA PRO A 238 -30.44 -15.55 15.51
C PRO A 238 -30.45 -16.81 14.60
N PHE A 239 -31.23 -17.81 14.99
CA PHE A 239 -31.52 -19.04 14.24
C PHE A 239 -32.90 -18.97 13.54
N VAL A 240 -33.20 -20.01 12.74
CA VAL A 240 -34.54 -20.21 12.18
C VAL A 240 -35.58 -20.25 13.31
N THR A 241 -36.72 -19.61 13.07
CA THR A 241 -37.76 -19.47 14.09
C THR A 241 -38.38 -20.83 14.39
N SER A 242 -38.34 -21.27 15.64
CA SER A 242 -39.00 -22.50 16.08
C SER A 242 -40.53 -22.37 16.06
N SER A 243 -41.24 -23.48 16.21
CA SER A 243 -42.71 -23.50 16.33
C SER A 243 -43.23 -22.66 17.51
N LYS A 244 -42.41 -22.46 18.55
CA LYS A 244 -42.72 -21.61 19.71
C LYS A 244 -42.28 -20.15 19.54
N ARG A 245 -41.86 -19.76 18.33
CA ARG A 245 -41.34 -18.43 17.97
C ARG A 245 -39.99 -18.04 18.58
N ASN A 246 -39.26 -19.00 19.15
CA ASN A 246 -37.90 -18.76 19.65
C ASN A 246 -36.88 -18.73 18.51
N LYS A 247 -35.88 -17.85 18.61
CA LYS A 247 -34.83 -17.64 17.60
C LYS A 247 -33.42 -17.68 18.18
N GLU A 248 -33.29 -17.82 19.49
CA GLU A 248 -32.01 -17.75 20.19
C GLU A 248 -31.91 -18.96 21.12
N LEU A 249 -30.68 -19.37 21.41
CA LEU A 249 -30.37 -20.40 22.38
C LEU A 249 -29.56 -19.78 23.50
N LEU A 250 -30.05 -19.86 24.73
CA LEU A 250 -29.24 -19.56 25.90
C LEU A 250 -28.51 -20.83 26.34
N LEU A 251 -27.19 -20.82 26.23
CA LEU A 251 -26.31 -21.90 26.66
C LEU A 251 -25.74 -21.60 28.04
N ILE A 252 -25.93 -22.54 28.96
CA ILE A 252 -25.36 -22.52 30.29
C ILE A 252 -24.46 -23.75 30.42
N THR A 253 -23.15 -23.54 30.59
CA THR A 253 -22.19 -24.64 30.71
C THR A 253 -21.51 -24.60 32.07
N ASP A 254 -21.61 -25.67 32.85
CA ASP A 254 -20.84 -25.80 34.08
C ASP A 254 -19.35 -25.97 33.76
N ASN A 255 -18.51 -25.15 34.40
CA ASN A 255 -17.08 -25.12 34.15
C ASN A 255 -16.37 -26.41 34.60
N MET A 256 -16.85 -27.05 35.68
CA MET A 256 -16.22 -28.25 36.25
C MET A 256 -16.61 -29.52 35.50
N THR A 257 -17.91 -29.77 35.38
CA THR A 257 -18.46 -31.02 34.84
C THR A 257 -18.62 -30.99 33.33
N ARG A 258 -18.54 -29.81 32.70
CA ARG A 258 -18.92 -29.58 31.29
C ARG A 258 -20.38 -29.92 31.00
N PHE A 259 -21.23 -30.00 32.02
CA PHE A 259 -22.67 -30.16 31.84
C PHE A 259 -23.24 -28.94 31.12
N VAL A 260 -23.99 -29.18 30.04
CA VAL A 260 -24.59 -28.14 29.21
C VAL A 260 -26.11 -28.15 29.39
N LEU A 261 -26.67 -27.00 29.75
CA LEU A 261 -28.10 -26.74 29.74
C LEU A 261 -28.37 -25.71 28.64
N SER A 262 -29.19 -26.09 27.66
CA SER A 262 -29.68 -25.19 26.62
C SER A 262 -31.13 -24.82 26.88
N ILE A 263 -31.43 -23.52 26.86
CA ILE A 263 -32.79 -23.00 26.96
C ILE A 263 -33.15 -22.41 25.59
N LEU A 264 -34.29 -22.90 25.06
CA LEU A 264 -34.89 -22.51 23.78
C LEU A 264 -35.97 -21.47 24.02
#